data_AF-A0A429RTU7-F1
#
_entry.id   AF-A0A429RTU7-F1
#
_cell.length_a   1.000
_cell.length_b   1.000
_cell.length_c   1.000
_cell.angle_alpha   90.00
_cell.angle_beta   90.00
_cell.angle_gamma   90.00
#
_symmetry.space_group_name_H-M   'P 1'
#
loop_
_entity.id
_entity.type
_entity.pdbx_description
1 polymer ?
#
loop_
_entity_poly.entity_id
_entity_poly.type
_entity_poly.pdbx_seq_one_letter_code
_entity_poly.pdbx_strand_id
1 'polypeptide(L)'
;STDTSVTISLLGTKKYDEVRAVTGPRTNVTPPKKISAPGPQCEVQTPLEGFDVAVDRVFVKGGKEVGRETYKTHYTPRDEVSCDPETP
;
A
#
# COMPACT_ATOMS: atom_id res chain seq x y z
N SER A 1 27.85 13.72 -18.48
CA SER A 1 26.65 14.11 -17.71
C SER A 1 25.90 15.17 -18.48
N THR A 2 24.56 15.09 -18.51
CA THR A 2 23.69 16.14 -19.04
C THR A 2 23.16 16.99 -17.88
N ASP A 3 22.75 18.22 -18.16
CA ASP A 3 22.22 19.21 -17.18
C ASP A 3 20.91 18.79 -16.49
N THR A 4 20.42 17.57 -16.78
CA THR A 4 19.19 16.98 -16.21
C THR A 4 19.46 15.71 -15.39
N SER A 5 20.72 15.38 -15.13
CA SER A 5 21.08 14.13 -14.43
C SER A 5 21.93 14.38 -13.18
N VAL A 6 21.58 13.69 -12.09
CA VAL A 6 22.38 13.60 -10.88
C VAL A 6 22.77 12.14 -10.67
N THR A 7 24.06 11.90 -10.42
CA THR A 7 24.55 10.58 -10.00
C THR A 7 24.72 10.59 -8.49
N ILE A 8 24.04 9.66 -7.81
CA ILE A 8 24.16 9.46 -6.37
C ILE A 8 24.98 8.20 -6.13
N SER A 9 26.07 8.33 -5.37
CA SER A 9 26.88 7.21 -4.90
C SER A 9 26.71 7.07 -3.39
N LEU A 10 26.30 5.90 -2.93
CA LEU A 10 26.20 5.57 -1.51
C LEU A 10 27.46 4.81 -1.10
N LEU A 11 28.32 5.45 -0.29
CA LEU A 11 29.54 4.84 0.25
C LEU A 11 29.27 4.34 1.68
N GLY A 12 29.55 3.07 1.95
CA GLY A 12 29.37 2.48 3.27
C GLY A 12 29.71 1.00 3.31
N THR A 13 29.83 0.45 4.53
CA THR A 13 29.98 -1.00 4.72
C THR A 13 28.59 -1.61 4.87
N LYS A 14 28.27 -2.60 4.03
CA LYS A 14 27.00 -3.32 4.15
C LYS A 14 26.92 -4.03 5.51
N LYS A 15 25.88 -3.74 6.28
CA LYS A 15 25.60 -4.43 7.56
C LYS A 15 25.07 -5.86 7.34
N TYR A 16 24.25 -6.01 6.30
CA TYR A 16 23.61 -7.26 5.87
C TYR A 16 23.96 -7.51 4.41
N ASP A 17 24.04 -8.78 4.02
CA ASP A 17 24.32 -9.17 2.64
C ASP A 17 23.13 -8.86 1.73
N GLU A 18 21.91 -9.02 2.28
CA GLU A 18 20.64 -8.78 1.60
C GLU A 18 19.56 -8.37 2.61
N VAL A 19 18.62 -7.54 2.15
CA VAL A 19 17.37 -7.23 2.86
C VAL A 19 16.22 -7.51 1.90
N ARG A 20 15.34 -8.46 2.26
CA ARG A 20 14.20 -8.88 1.43
C ARG A 20 12.90 -8.30 1.96
N ALA A 21 12.00 -7.94 1.06
CA ALA A 21 10.61 -7.65 1.38
C ALA A 21 9.76 -8.88 0.99
N VAL A 22 9.06 -9.47 1.96
CA VAL A 22 8.18 -10.62 1.74
C VAL A 22 6.76 -10.22 2.09
N THR A 23 5.91 -10.12 1.07
CA THR A 23 4.50 -9.76 1.24
C THR A 23 3.68 -11.00 1.58
N GLY A 24 2.94 -10.94 2.69
CA GLY A 24 1.97 -11.96 3.07
C GLY A 24 0.66 -11.90 2.27
N PRO A 25 -0.25 -12.84 2.50
CA PRO A 25 -1.57 -12.81 1.86
C PRO A 25 -2.41 -11.63 2.36
N ARG A 26 -3.43 -11.24 1.57
CA ARG A 26 -4.51 -10.38 2.07
C ARG A 26 -5.34 -11.14 3.08
N THR A 27 -5.68 -10.50 4.18
CA THR A 27 -6.50 -11.05 5.26
C THR A 27 -7.57 -10.04 5.65
N ASN A 28 -8.57 -10.44 6.45
CA ASN A 28 -9.65 -9.55 6.91
C ASN A 28 -10.31 -8.74 5.78
N VAL A 29 -10.55 -9.40 4.65
CA VAL A 29 -11.14 -8.78 3.46
C VAL A 29 -12.53 -8.26 3.81
N THR A 30 -12.74 -6.97 3.57
CA THR A 30 -13.97 -6.25 3.92
C THR A 30 -14.61 -5.70 2.65
N PRO A 31 -15.86 -6.09 2.33
CA PRO A 31 -16.55 -5.60 1.15
C PRO A 31 -16.89 -4.10 1.29
N PRO A 32 -16.89 -3.35 0.18
CA PRO A 32 -17.34 -1.96 0.17
C PRO A 32 -18.86 -1.86 0.30
N LYS A 33 -19.33 -0.71 0.79
CA LYS A 33 -20.75 -0.35 0.84
C LYS A 33 -21.16 0.41 -0.42
N LYS A 34 -22.48 0.56 -0.60
CA LYS A 34 -23.07 1.48 -1.59
C LYS A 34 -23.62 2.70 -0.87
N ILE A 35 -23.28 3.87 -1.37
CA ILE A 35 -23.70 5.17 -0.86
C ILE A 35 -24.34 5.95 -2.00
N SER A 36 -25.55 6.46 -1.79
CA SER A 36 -26.14 7.47 -2.69
C SER A 36 -26.01 8.84 -2.05
N ALA A 37 -25.44 9.79 -2.79
CA ALA A 37 -25.23 11.15 -2.33
C ALA A 37 -25.86 12.15 -3.31
N PRO A 38 -26.64 13.14 -2.81
CA PRO A 38 -27.20 14.18 -3.66
C PRO A 38 -26.21 15.34 -3.86
N GLY A 39 -26.44 16.12 -4.92
CA GLY A 39 -25.86 17.46 -5.06
C GLY A 39 -24.67 17.56 -6.01
N PRO A 40 -24.32 18.79 -6.43
CA PRO A 40 -23.30 19.05 -7.45
C PRO A 40 -21.86 18.83 -6.95
N GLN A 41 -21.66 18.66 -5.63
CA GLN A 41 -20.38 18.33 -5.01
C GLN A 41 -20.17 16.81 -4.85
N CYS A 42 -21.13 15.99 -5.29
CA CYS A 42 -20.99 14.55 -5.27
C CYS A 42 -19.97 14.09 -6.32
N GLU A 43 -19.00 13.29 -5.87
CA GLU A 43 -17.98 12.69 -6.73
C GLU A 43 -18.22 11.18 -6.82
N VAL A 44 -18.46 10.68 -8.03
CA VAL A 44 -18.70 9.25 -8.28
C VAL A 44 -17.45 8.46 -7.92
N GLN A 45 -17.64 7.38 -7.17
CA GLN A 45 -16.54 6.52 -6.74
C GLN A 45 -16.86 5.05 -7.00
N THR A 46 -15.90 4.32 -7.59
CA THR A 46 -16.03 2.88 -7.81
C THR A 46 -15.64 2.09 -6.56
N PRO A 47 -16.32 0.95 -6.28
CA PRO A 47 -16.03 0.15 -5.11
C PRO A 47 -14.67 -0.55 -5.19
N LEU A 48 -13.96 -0.65 -4.07
CA LEU A 48 -12.80 -1.52 -3.90
C LEU A 48 -12.80 -2.12 -2.48
N GLU A 49 -12.51 -3.42 -2.39
CA GLU A 49 -12.39 -4.12 -1.10
C GLU A 49 -11.28 -3.53 -0.22
N GLY A 50 -11.55 -3.52 1.08
CA GLY A 50 -10.53 -3.31 2.11
C GLY A 50 -9.92 -4.63 2.53
N PHE A 51 -8.73 -4.60 3.13
CA PHE A 51 -8.03 -5.78 3.63
C PHE A 51 -6.85 -5.40 4.52
N ASP A 52 -6.38 -6.36 5.31
CA ASP A 52 -5.12 -6.29 6.03
C ASP A 52 -4.01 -7.03 5.26
N VAL A 53 -2.79 -6.48 5.30
CA VAL A 53 -1.59 -7.16 4.81
C VAL A 53 -0.44 -6.99 5.79
N ALA A 54 0.39 -8.03 5.88
CA ALA A 54 1.66 -7.99 6.58
C ALA A 54 2.80 -8.08 5.57
N VAL A 55 3.80 -7.20 5.69
CA VAL A 55 5.02 -7.23 4.89
C VAL A 55 6.20 -7.39 5.83
N ASP A 56 6.97 -8.45 5.61
CA ASP A 56 8.16 -8.74 6.39
C ASP A 56 9.41 -8.14 5.73
N ARG A 57 10.19 -7.41 6.53
CA ARG A 57 11.57 -7.04 6.21
C ARG A 57 12.49 -8.11 6.79
N VAL A 58 13.09 -8.92 5.92
CA VAL A 58 13.94 -10.05 6.29
C VAL A 58 15.41 -9.69 6.06
N PHE A 59 16.22 -9.79 7.11
CA PHE A 59 17.66 -9.50 7.07
C PHE A 59 18.46 -10.78 6.85
N VAL A 60 19.34 -10.79 5.85
CA VAL A 60 20.18 -11.95 5.52
C VAL A 60 21.66 -11.62 5.74
N LYS A 61 22.38 -12.52 6.41
CA LYS A 61 23.84 -12.45 6.58
C LYS A 61 24.44 -13.85 6.60
N GLY A 62 25.53 -14.06 5.87
CA GLY A 62 26.14 -15.38 5.67
C GLY A 62 25.19 -16.36 4.98
N GLY A 63 24.31 -15.86 4.09
CA GLY A 63 23.30 -16.66 3.41
C GLY A 63 22.13 -17.14 4.29
N LYS A 64 22.05 -16.70 5.55
CA LYS A 64 21.00 -17.09 6.50
C LYS A 64 20.17 -15.89 6.94
N GLU A 65 18.90 -16.11 7.23
CA GLU A 65 18.06 -15.13 7.92
C GLU A 65 18.62 -14.88 9.33
N VAL A 66 18.89 -13.61 9.65
CA VAL A 66 19.43 -13.18 10.94
C VAL A 66 18.50 -12.22 11.68
N GLY A 67 17.37 -11.86 11.07
CA GLY A 67 16.35 -11.03 11.69
C GLY A 67 15.15 -10.83 10.79
N ARG A 68 14.02 -10.49 11.41
CA ARG A 68 12.75 -10.22 10.73
C ARG A 68 11.97 -9.15 11.48
N GLU A 69 11.40 -8.23 10.73
CA GLU A 69 10.46 -7.24 11.24
C GLU A 69 9.20 -7.27 10.39
N THR A 70 8.04 -7.31 11.05
CA THR A 70 6.75 -7.37 10.38
C THR A 70 6.06 -6.02 10.45
N TYR A 71 5.70 -5.48 9.29
CA TYR A 71 4.91 -4.27 9.15
C TYR A 71 3.48 -4.64 8.75
N LYS A 72 2.50 -4.15 9.50
CA LYS A 72 1.08 -4.40 9.22
C LYS A 72 0.43 -3.14 8.67
N THR A 73 -0.38 -3.31 7.63
CA THR A 73 -1.14 -2.22 7.01
C THR A 73 -2.59 -2.64 6.86
N HIS A 74 -3.49 -1.79 7.32
CA HIS A 74 -4.94 -1.91 7.09
C HIS A 74 -5.34 -1.00 5.94
N TYR A 75 -5.95 -1.56 4.91
CA TYR A 75 -6.60 -0.83 3.83
C TYR A 75 -8.10 -0.76 4.11
N THR A 76 -8.60 0.45 4.37
CA THR A 76 -10.03 0.71 4.47
C THR A 76 -10.71 0.48 3.11
N PRO A 77 -11.87 -0.20 3.03
CA PRO A 77 -12.60 -0.35 1.78
C PRO A 77 -12.97 1.01 1.19
N ARG A 78 -13.00 1.07 -0.14
CA ARG A 78 -13.50 2.21 -0.89
C ARG A 78 -14.95 1.94 -1.25
N ASP A 79 -15.88 2.67 -0.64
CA ASP A 79 -17.30 2.52 -0.92
C ASP A 79 -17.66 2.97 -2.35
N GLU A 80 -18.67 2.34 -2.93
CA GLU A 80 -19.31 2.80 -4.16
C GLU A 80 -20.14 4.04 -3.86
N VAL A 81 -19.91 5.14 -4.59
CA VAL A 81 -20.69 6.37 -4.48
C VAL A 81 -21.42 6.60 -5.79
N SER A 82 -22.76 6.56 -5.74
CA SER A 82 -23.64 7.02 -6.81
C SER A 82 -24.12 8.44 -6.52
N CYS A 83 -24.10 9.30 -7.53
CA CYS A 83 -24.58 10.68 -7.42
C CYS A 83 -25.99 10.79 -7.97
N ASP A 84 -26.92 11.20 -7.13
CA ASP A 84 -28.29 11.48 -7.55
C ASP A 84 -28.37 12.91 -8.12
N PRO A 85 -29.12 13.15 -9.21
CA PRO A 85 -29.44 14.50 -9.63
C PRO A 85 -30.16 15.21 -8.47
N GLU A 86 -29.84 16.49 -8.22
CA GLU A 86 -30.54 17.27 -7.20
C GLU A 86 -32.06 17.12 -7.39
N THR A 87 -32.75 16.71 -6.32
CA THR A 87 -34.21 16.80 -6.32
C THR A 87 -34.57 18.29 -6.32
N PRO A 88 -35.35 18.79 -7.30
CA PRO A 88 -35.74 20.20 -7.38
C PRO A 88 -36.49 20.72 -6.15
#